data_AF-A0A959LU65-F1
#
_entry.id   AF-A0A959LU65-F1
#
_cell.length_a   1.000
_cell.length_b   1.000
_cell.length_c   1.000
_cell.angle_alpha   90.00
_cell.angle_beta   90.00
_cell.angle_gamma   90.00
#
_symmetry.space_group_name_H-M   'P 1'
#
loop_
_entity.id
_entity.type
_entity.pdbx_description
1 polymer ?
#
loop_
_entity_poly.entity_id
_entity_poly.type
_entity_poly.pdbx_seq_one_letter_code
_entity_poly.pdbx_strand_id
1 'polypeptide(L)'
;KRYKERTDKPTQVVVKYKYSLDTQKVFLVDYMKENKRVAFESVFSQCENRIHAIFTFLAMLELVQQRYLGLLIGSGRNNFIVEWNPEAPDESPLNFSDENEEKPENNDESEDLAQ
;
A
#
# COMPACT_ATOMS: atom_id res chain seq x y z
N LYS A 1 -14.17 14.79 -46.64
CA LYS A 1 -14.35 15.68 -45.46
C LYS A 1 -14.80 14.82 -44.30
N ARG A 2 -13.88 14.24 -43.53
CA ARG A 2 -13.36 14.71 -42.23
C ARG A 2 -14.42 14.82 -41.11
N TYR A 3 -14.24 13.90 -40.14
CA TYR A 3 -14.35 14.09 -38.69
C TYR A 3 -15.75 14.30 -38.10
N LYS A 4 -16.16 13.33 -37.25
CA LYS A 4 -16.28 13.52 -35.79
C LYS A 4 -16.77 12.23 -35.13
N GLU A 5 -15.91 11.23 -35.04
CA GLU A 5 -15.96 10.33 -33.88
C GLU A 5 -15.40 11.13 -32.72
N ARG A 6 -16.29 11.76 -31.96
CA ARG A 6 -15.94 12.30 -30.65
C ARG A 6 -15.92 11.11 -29.72
N THR A 7 -14.73 10.55 -29.59
CA THR A 7 -14.37 9.59 -28.56
C THR A 7 -14.54 10.29 -27.21
N ASP A 8 -15.71 10.19 -26.60
CA ASP A 8 -15.87 10.46 -25.17
C ASP A 8 -15.17 9.32 -24.44
N LYS A 9 -13.85 9.41 -24.37
CA LYS A 9 -13.06 8.51 -23.53
C LYS A 9 -13.47 8.82 -22.09
N PRO A 10 -13.93 7.83 -21.31
CA PRO A 10 -14.24 8.04 -19.91
C PRO A 10 -12.96 8.50 -19.24
N THR A 11 -12.91 9.77 -18.84
CA THR A 11 -11.85 10.30 -17.99
C THR A 11 -12.00 9.59 -16.65
N GLN A 12 -11.35 8.43 -16.50
CA GLN A 12 -11.04 7.86 -15.21
C GLN A 12 -10.22 8.91 -14.47
N VAL A 13 -10.90 9.70 -13.65
CA VAL A 13 -10.24 10.58 -12.70
C VAL A 13 -9.61 9.64 -11.69
N VAL A 14 -8.34 9.33 -11.89
CA VAL A 14 -7.53 8.63 -10.89
C VAL A 14 -7.43 9.58 -9.71
N VAL A 15 -8.38 9.47 -8.77
CA VAL A 15 -8.31 10.15 -7.49
C VAL A 15 -7.13 9.51 -6.77
N LYS A 16 -5.95 10.13 -6.92
CA LYS A 16 -4.76 9.71 -6.18
C LYS A 16 -5.03 9.98 -4.72
N TYR A 17 -5.30 8.92 -3.95
CA TYR A 17 -5.24 9.01 -2.50
C TYR A 17 -3.84 9.53 -2.12
N LYS A 18 -3.77 10.52 -1.24
CA LYS A 18 -2.51 11.12 -0.81
C LYS A 18 -1.56 10.11 -0.15
N TYR A 19 -2.11 9.00 0.34
CA TYR A 19 -1.40 7.91 1.01
C TYR A 19 -1.85 6.58 0.39
N SER A 20 -0.88 5.74 0.00
CA SER A 20 -1.10 4.35 -0.39
C SER A 20 -0.31 3.42 0.53
N LEU A 21 -0.75 2.18 0.63
CA LEU A 21 -0.07 1.15 1.43
C LEU A 21 1.39 0.97 0.98
N ASP A 22 1.60 0.89 -0.33
CA ASP A 22 2.93 0.76 -0.95
C ASP A 22 3.87 1.91 -0.59
N THR A 23 3.38 3.15 -0.66
CA THR A 23 4.19 4.32 -0.32
C THR A 23 4.59 4.28 1.15
N GLN A 24 3.68 3.86 2.02
CA GLN A 24 3.95 3.75 3.46
C GLN A 24 4.92 2.60 3.80
N LYS A 25 4.87 1.48 3.06
CA LYS A 25 5.84 0.40 3.18
C LYS A 25 7.25 0.86 2.85
N VAL A 26 7.42 1.52 1.70
CA VAL A 26 8.73 2.06 1.27
C VAL A 26 9.27 3.03 2.32
N PHE A 27 8.43 3.99 2.75
CA PHE A 27 8.78 4.94 3.80
C PHE A 27 9.24 4.24 5.08
N LEU A 28 8.49 3.24 5.58
CA LEU A 28 8.84 2.54 6.81
C LEU A 28 10.13 1.74 6.69
N VAL A 29 10.36 1.07 5.56
CA VAL A 29 11.60 0.32 5.33
C VAL A 29 12.81 1.25 5.35
N ASP A 30 12.75 2.37 4.64
CA ASP A 30 13.85 3.34 4.60
C ASP A 30 14.08 3.96 5.98
N TYR A 31 13.00 4.37 6.65
CA TYR A 31 13.05 4.94 7.98
C TYR A 31 13.65 3.98 9.03
N MET A 32 13.29 2.70 8.99
CA MET A 32 13.76 1.69 9.94
C MET A 32 15.17 1.18 9.62
N LYS A 33 15.59 1.22 8.35
CA LYS A 33 16.99 0.93 7.98
C LYS A 33 17.95 1.91 8.65
N GLU A 34 17.58 3.18 8.73
CA GLU A 34 18.34 4.22 9.42
C GLU A 34 18.16 4.11 10.95
N ASN A 35 16.92 3.91 11.40
CA ASN A 35 16.56 3.85 12.81
C ASN A 35 16.27 2.40 13.23
N LYS A 36 17.32 1.66 13.57
CA LYS A 36 17.22 0.21 13.84
C LYS A 36 16.19 -0.19 14.89
N ARG A 37 15.87 0.71 15.83
CA ARG A 37 14.91 0.46 16.89
C ARG A 37 14.16 1.74 17.27
N VAL A 38 12.85 1.73 17.15
CA VAL A 38 12.01 2.93 17.28
C VAL A 38 10.75 2.62 18.10
N ALA A 39 10.38 3.51 19.02
CA ALA A 39 9.12 3.39 19.75
C ALA A 39 7.92 3.63 18.83
N PHE A 40 6.81 2.92 19.06
CA PHE A 40 5.56 3.08 18.30
C PHE A 40 5.20 4.56 18.09
N GLU A 41 5.13 5.34 19.16
CA GLU A 41 4.74 6.77 19.11
C GLU A 41 5.63 7.58 18.15
N SER A 42 6.92 7.28 18.07
CA SER A 42 7.85 7.99 17.19
C SER A 42 7.55 7.72 15.71
N VAL A 43 7.09 6.52 15.35
CA VAL A 43 6.66 6.22 13.97
C VAL A 43 5.45 7.05 13.58
N PHE A 44 4.47 7.19 14.49
CA PHE A 44 3.22 7.92 14.22
C PHE A 44 3.35 9.44 14.39
N SER A 45 4.42 9.93 14.99
CA SER A 45 4.68 11.39 15.12
C SER A 45 4.77 12.12 13.79
N GLN A 46 5.09 11.40 12.70
CA GLN A 46 5.20 11.94 11.34
C GLN A 46 3.85 11.92 10.58
N CYS A 47 2.79 11.36 11.17
CA CYS A 47 1.49 11.26 10.53
C CYS A 47 0.71 12.58 10.61
N GLU A 48 0.34 13.14 9.46
CA GLU A 48 -0.41 14.41 9.39
C GLU A 48 -1.88 14.29 9.87
N ASN A 49 -2.49 13.12 9.67
CA ASN A 49 -3.90 12.91 9.96
C ASN A 49 -4.21 11.42 10.20
N ARG A 50 -5.46 11.14 10.59
CA ARG A 50 -5.90 9.78 10.91
C ARG A 50 -5.81 8.80 9.74
N ILE A 51 -6.03 9.26 8.50
CA ILE A 51 -5.94 8.39 7.33
C ILE A 51 -4.49 7.99 7.10
N HIS A 52 -3.55 8.93 7.19
CA HIS A 52 -2.11 8.63 7.13
C HIS A 52 -1.74 7.58 8.19
N ALA A 53 -2.11 7.79 9.46
CA ALA A 53 -1.84 6.85 10.54
C ALA A 53 -2.43 5.44 10.28
N ILE A 54 -3.63 5.34 9.69
CA ILE A 54 -4.22 4.04 9.34
C ILE A 54 -3.34 3.34 8.30
N PHE A 55 -2.96 4.01 7.21
CA PHE A 55 -2.11 3.41 6.19
C PHE A 55 -0.71 3.04 6.72
N THR A 56 -0.10 3.89 7.53
CA THR A 56 1.20 3.59 8.17
C THR A 56 1.09 2.39 9.08
N PHE A 57 0.01 2.26 9.85
CA PHE A 57 -0.19 1.10 10.73
C PHE A 57 -0.41 -0.19 9.94
N LEU A 58 -1.23 -0.16 8.89
CA LEU A 58 -1.43 -1.32 8.01
C LEU A 58 -0.13 -1.75 7.34
N ALA A 59 0.63 -0.80 6.78
CA ALA A 59 1.94 -1.08 6.17
C ALA A 59 2.93 -1.65 7.19
N MET A 60 2.94 -1.15 8.42
CA MET A 60 3.78 -1.69 9.50
C MET A 60 3.42 -3.15 9.79
N LEU A 61 2.14 -3.47 9.94
CA LEU A 61 1.70 -4.85 10.21
C LEU A 61 2.04 -5.80 9.06
N GLU A 62 1.91 -5.34 7.83
CA GLU A 62 2.29 -6.09 6.62
C GLU A 62 3.80 -6.38 6.58
N LEU A 63 4.64 -5.38 6.85
CA LEU A 63 6.09 -5.55 6.93
C LEU A 63 6.52 -6.48 8.07
N VAL A 64 5.78 -6.48 9.19
CA VAL A 64 6.00 -7.45 10.28
C VAL A 64 5.66 -8.87 9.83
N GLN A 65 4.54 -9.05 9.13
CA GLN A 65 4.16 -10.35 8.56
C GLN A 65 5.21 -10.88 7.59
N GLN A 66 5.76 -9.99 6.75
CA GLN A 66 6.82 -10.28 5.80
C GLN A 66 8.22 -10.41 6.44
N ARG A 67 8.34 -10.30 7.77
CA ARG A 67 9.62 -10.36 8.50
C ARG A 67 10.62 -9.24 8.15
N TYR A 68 10.20 -8.10 7.60
CA TYR A 68 11.07 -6.92 7.50
C TYR A 68 11.25 -6.23 8.84
N LEU A 69 10.21 -6.29 9.69
CA LEU A 69 10.18 -5.63 10.99
C LEU A 69 9.86 -6.63 12.11
N GLY A 70 10.49 -6.44 13.26
CA GLY A 70 10.15 -7.10 14.52
C GLY A 70 9.37 -6.18 15.44
N LEU A 71 8.53 -6.76 16.30
CA LEU A 71 7.80 -6.03 17.34
C LEU A 71 8.19 -6.56 18.72
N LEU A 72 8.62 -5.66 19.60
CA LEU A 72 8.80 -5.94 21.02
C LEU A 72 7.64 -5.29 21.78
N ILE A 73 6.75 -6.12 22.32
CA ILE A 73 5.56 -5.65 23.04
C ILE A 73 5.93 -5.37 24.50
N GLY A 74 5.69 -4.14 24.94
CA GLY A 74 5.84 -3.70 26.32
C GLY A 74 4.56 -3.89 27.14
N SER A 75 4.61 -3.45 28.40
CA SER A 75 3.44 -3.49 29.30
C SER A 75 2.51 -2.30 28.98
N GLY A 76 1.36 -2.56 28.35
CA GLY A 76 0.35 -1.54 28.05
C GLY A 76 -0.27 -1.66 26.66
N ARG A 77 -1.28 -0.82 26.36
CA ARG A 77 -1.88 -0.74 25.02
C ARG A 77 -1.00 0.12 24.12
N ASN A 78 -0.79 -0.31 22.88
CA ASN A 78 0.01 0.40 21.86
C ASN A 78 1.45 0.76 22.34
N ASN A 79 1.96 0.01 23.31
CA ASN A 79 3.31 0.19 23.84
C ASN A 79 4.21 -0.89 23.24
N PHE A 80 4.68 -0.69 22.01
CA PHE A 80 5.63 -1.59 21.39
C PHE A 80 6.76 -0.84 20.72
N ILE A 81 7.90 -1.52 20.63
CA ILE A 81 9.09 -1.05 19.94
C ILE A 81 9.20 -1.81 18.62
N VAL A 82 9.33 -1.07 17.53
CA VAL A 82 9.57 -1.61 16.20
C VAL A 82 11.07 -1.76 16.01
N GLU A 83 11.51 -2.90 15.50
CA GLU A 83 12.92 -3.22 15.26
C GLU A 83 13.12 -3.60 13.79
N TRP A 84 14.19 -3.11 13.18
CA TRP A 84 14.58 -3.50 11.83
C TRP A 84 15.13 -4.93 11.83
N ASN A 85 14.63 -5.79 10.95
CA ASN A 85 15.22 -7.12 10.76
C ASN A 85 16.43 -7.04 9.79
N PRO A 86 17.68 -7.27 10.24
CA PRO A 86 18.83 -7.33 9.34
C PRO A 86 18.79 -8.52 8.38
N GLU A 87 18.02 -9.57 8.71
CA GLU A 87 17.79 -10.76 7.87
C GLU A 87 16.49 -10.64 7.07
N ALA A 88 16.05 -9.41 6.78
CA ALA A 88 14.88 -9.18 5.94
C ALA A 88 15.05 -9.89 4.57
N PRO A 89 13.98 -10.45 3.99
CA PRO A 89 14.06 -11.07 2.67
C PRO A 89 14.60 -10.09 1.62
N ASP A 90 15.36 -10.59 0.64
CA ASP A 90 15.83 -9.79 -0.52
C ASP A 90 14.70 -9.46 -1.52
N GLU A 91 13.47 -9.87 -1.21
CA GLU A 91 12.30 -9.60 -2.03
C GLU A 91 11.93 -8.11 -1.97
N SER A 92 11.14 -7.64 -2.94
CA SER A 92 10.63 -6.27 -2.87
C SER A 92 9.45 -6.22 -1.88
N PRO A 93 9.39 -5.25 -0.96
CA PRO A 93 8.20 -5.05 -0.11
C PRO A 93 6.94 -4.66 -0.92
N LEU A 94 7.09 -4.40 -2.22
CA LEU A 94 6.00 -4.10 -3.16
C LEU A 94 5.49 -5.33 -3.92
N ASN A 95 6.11 -6.51 -3.77
CA ASN A 95 5.65 -7.72 -4.45
C ASN A 95 4.44 -8.32 -3.72
N PHE A 96 3.29 -7.68 -3.89
CA PHE A 96 2.00 -8.32 -3.70
C PHE A 96 1.28 -8.25 -5.04
N SER A 97 1.21 -9.39 -5.72
CA SER A 97 0.07 -9.62 -6.61
C SER A 97 -1.15 -9.65 -5.71
N ASP A 98 -2.00 -8.62 -5.79
CA ASP A 98 -3.36 -8.70 -5.28
C ASP A 98 -4.01 -9.94 -5.90
N GLU A 99 -4.02 -11.07 -5.17
CA GLU A 99 -4.80 -12.25 -5.57
C GLU A 99 -6.31 -11.97 -5.53
N ASN A 100 -6.72 -10.75 -5.13
CA ASN A 100 -8.10 -10.26 -5.13
C ASN A 100 -8.38 -9.20 -6.22
N GLU A 101 -7.44 -8.87 -7.12
CA GLU A 101 -7.82 -8.17 -8.36
C GLU A 101 -8.46 -9.18 -9.31
N GLU A 102 -9.77 -9.35 -9.15
CA GLU A 102 -10.64 -9.92 -10.17
C GLU A 102 -10.39 -9.10 -11.45
N LYS A 103 -9.70 -9.72 -12.42
CA LYS A 103 -9.55 -9.12 -13.75
C LYS A 103 -10.96 -8.74 -14.22
N PRO A 104 -11.19 -7.53 -14.76
CA PRO A 104 -12.45 -7.25 -15.40
C PRO A 104 -12.62 -8.30 -16.51
N GLU A 105 -13.56 -9.23 -16.32
CA GLU A 105 -14.10 -10.05 -17.38
C GLU A 105 -14.66 -9.07 -18.42
N ASN A 106 -13.98 -8.99 -19.56
CA ASN A 106 -14.53 -8.33 -20.73
C ASN A 106 -15.73 -9.16 -21.18
N ASN A 107 -16.91 -8.83 -20.67
CA ASN A 107 -18.18 -9.24 -21.26
C ASN A 107 -18.40 -8.41 -22.53
N ASP A 108 -17.69 -8.76 -23.60
CA ASP A 108 -18.16 -8.47 -24.97
C ASP A 108 -19.06 -9.64 -25.41
N GLU A 109 -20.26 -9.67 -24.83
CA GLU A 109 -21.41 -10.26 -25.49
C GLU A 109 -22.42 -9.15 -25.77
N SER A 110 -22.37 -8.65 -27.00
CA SER A 110 -23.60 -8.33 -27.71
C SER A 110 -23.54 -9.00 -29.07
N GLU A 111 -24.11 -10.21 -29.10
CA GLU A 111 -24.86 -10.69 -30.26
C GLU A 111 -25.78 -9.56 -30.75
N ASP A 112 -25.85 -9.30 -32.06
CA ASP A 112 -26.91 -9.87 -32.89
C ASP A 112 -27.02 -9.16 -34.26
N LEU A 113 -27.51 -9.93 -35.23
CA LEU A 113 -28.23 -9.58 -36.46
C LEU A 113 -27.47 -9.18 -37.74
N ALA A 114 -27.36 -10.21 -38.60
CA ALA A 114 -27.94 -10.25 -39.94
C ALA A 114 -27.47 -9.21 -41.00
N GLN A 115 -26.65 -9.68 -41.94
CA GLN A 115 -27.03 -9.88 -43.36
C GLN A 115 -25.96 -10.69 -44.11
#